data_AF-A0ABD4UDH4-F1
#
_entry.id   AF-A0ABD4UDH4-F1
#
_cell.length_a   1.000
_cell.length_b   1.000
_cell.length_c   1.000
_cell.angle_alpha   90.00
_cell.angle_beta   90.00
_cell.angle_gamma   90.00
#
_symmetry.space_group_name_H-M   'P 1'
#
loop_
_entity.id
_entity.type
_entity.pdbx_description
1 polymer ?
#
loop_
_entity_poly.entity_id
_entity_poly.type
_entity_poly.pdbx_seq_one_letter_code
_entity_poly.pdbx_strand_id
1 'polypeptide(L)'
;MEEKQRTKEEVRQCLDEQRKTKEAVKEWLEACYDRSGEERIKEPLQTKEDIKQWLEKIGVRNYTISNDLIVDVQGDVRLSGKNLSILPVQFGKIEGTFDCSNNHLHDLKGCPSVVLNHFNCSNNFLTDLHFPNKIGGHVDISSNRITRLDNLPEVVDSFDCSYNQLESLKGCPDTIKGNFDCSENQLKSLIGSPERIGGNFSCGNNKLRNLEDGPKYVEGDYNCEFNSELTSLSGSPEHVGGIFYCPGCELETLDGSPKYVEKRFECSLNNLHTLSGFNHACAIQCESNPNLSLAEIAHFKDKRGVEFWSTDYTDEQIDDAIKIIRLHENMSQTIKQKDGLPLARVASDAQVSVTRTGKRKI
;
A
#
# COMPACT_ATOMS: atom_id res chain seq x y z
N MET A 1 -35.96 -0.68 -39.52
CA MET A 1 -34.90 -1.37 -38.75
C MET A 1 -34.79 -0.81 -37.33
N GLU A 2 -34.87 0.50 -37.16
CA GLU A 2 -34.82 1.20 -35.86
C GLU A 2 -35.88 0.72 -34.84
N GLU A 3 -37.10 0.44 -35.27
CA GLU A 3 -38.19 -0.02 -34.39
C GLU A 3 -37.97 -1.44 -33.82
N LYS A 4 -37.29 -2.31 -34.58
CA LYS A 4 -36.84 -3.65 -34.14
C LYS A 4 -35.63 -3.59 -33.21
N GLN A 5 -34.86 -2.51 -33.27
CA GLN A 5 -33.70 -2.28 -32.40
C GLN A 5 -34.13 -1.73 -31.05
N ARG A 6 -35.11 -0.81 -31.04
CA ARG A 6 -35.72 -0.25 -29.83
C ARG A 6 -36.37 -1.31 -28.94
N THR A 7 -37.10 -2.26 -29.54
CA THR A 7 -37.75 -3.36 -28.82
C THR A 7 -36.75 -4.37 -28.23
N LYS A 8 -35.55 -4.54 -28.82
CA LYS A 8 -34.50 -5.41 -28.25
C LYS A 8 -33.83 -4.80 -27.02
N GLU A 9 -33.63 -3.49 -27.03
CA GLU A 9 -33.05 -2.75 -25.91
C GLU A 9 -33.99 -2.78 -24.69
N GLU A 10 -35.30 -2.57 -24.91
CA GLU A 10 -36.33 -2.62 -23.86
C GLU A 10 -36.47 -4.01 -23.23
N VAL A 11 -36.40 -5.07 -24.04
CA VAL A 11 -36.40 -6.47 -23.54
C VAL A 11 -35.14 -6.76 -22.72
N ARG A 12 -33.97 -6.23 -23.14
CA ARG A 12 -32.71 -6.39 -22.39
C ARG A 12 -32.76 -5.68 -21.04
N GLN A 13 -33.28 -4.45 -21.00
CA GLN A 13 -33.50 -3.71 -19.76
C GLN A 13 -34.42 -4.46 -18.78
N CYS A 14 -35.55 -4.99 -19.29
CA CYS A 14 -36.47 -5.78 -18.48
C CYS A 14 -35.83 -7.08 -17.95
N LEU A 15 -35.02 -7.77 -18.76
CA LEU A 15 -34.28 -8.96 -18.33
C LEU A 15 -33.21 -8.63 -17.28
N ASP A 16 -32.52 -7.49 -17.41
CA ASP A 16 -31.55 -7.04 -16.42
C ASP A 16 -32.23 -6.64 -15.11
N GLU A 17 -33.41 -6.02 -15.15
CA GLU A 17 -34.23 -5.72 -13.96
C GLU A 17 -34.75 -7.00 -13.29
N GLN A 18 -35.18 -8.01 -14.07
CA GLN A 18 -35.56 -9.33 -13.54
C GLN A 18 -34.37 -10.08 -12.93
N ARG A 19 -33.17 -9.93 -13.49
CA ARG A 19 -31.95 -10.52 -12.93
C ARG A 19 -31.59 -9.86 -11.61
N LYS A 20 -31.64 -8.53 -11.54
CA LYS A 20 -31.43 -7.76 -10.31
C LYS A 20 -32.43 -8.13 -9.21
N THR A 21 -33.70 -8.34 -9.56
CA THR A 21 -34.70 -8.79 -8.58
C THR A 21 -34.49 -10.23 -8.12
N LYS A 22 -34.05 -11.14 -9.00
CA LYS A 22 -33.68 -12.51 -8.58
C LYS A 22 -32.43 -12.54 -7.71
N GLU A 23 -31.43 -11.71 -8.02
CA GLU A 23 -30.24 -11.52 -7.20
C GLU A 23 -30.61 -10.94 -5.83
N ALA A 24 -31.45 -9.88 -5.79
CA ALA A 24 -31.95 -9.31 -4.54
C ALA A 24 -32.80 -10.28 -3.70
N VAL A 25 -33.63 -11.13 -4.35
CA VAL A 25 -34.41 -12.16 -3.66
C VAL A 25 -33.51 -13.27 -3.13
N LYS A 26 -32.45 -13.64 -3.87
CA LYS A 26 -31.45 -14.61 -3.41
C LYS A 26 -30.65 -14.05 -2.22
N GLU A 27 -30.20 -12.80 -2.32
CA GLU A 27 -29.56 -12.07 -1.21
C GLU A 27 -30.50 -11.98 -0.01
N TRP A 28 -31.78 -11.71 -0.22
CA TRP A 28 -32.79 -11.67 0.84
C TRP A 28 -33.04 -13.04 1.50
N LEU A 29 -33.10 -14.12 0.72
CA LEU A 29 -33.25 -15.49 1.21
C LEU A 29 -32.00 -15.94 1.99
N GLU A 30 -30.81 -15.67 1.47
CA GLU A 30 -29.53 -15.92 2.13
C GLU A 30 -29.36 -15.04 3.39
N ALA A 31 -29.98 -13.86 3.43
CA ALA A 31 -30.05 -12.99 4.60
C ALA A 31 -31.09 -13.41 5.65
N CYS A 32 -31.99 -14.36 5.33
CA CYS A 32 -33.01 -14.83 6.26
C CYS A 32 -32.64 -16.14 6.97
N TYR A 33 -31.88 -17.02 6.30
CA TYR A 33 -31.55 -18.35 6.80
C TYR A 33 -30.05 -18.61 6.69
N ASP A 34 -29.49 -19.30 7.68
CA ASP A 34 -28.15 -19.84 7.55
C ASP A 34 -28.12 -21.07 6.61
N ARG A 35 -26.92 -21.61 6.30
CA ARG A 35 -26.79 -22.80 5.44
C ARG A 35 -27.41 -24.07 6.07
N SER A 36 -27.74 -24.05 7.36
CA SER A 36 -28.46 -25.09 8.10
C SER A 36 -29.98 -24.92 8.08
N GLY A 37 -30.50 -23.80 7.58
CA GLY A 37 -31.92 -23.47 7.61
C GLY A 37 -32.42 -22.92 8.94
N GLU A 38 -31.52 -22.57 9.88
CA GLU A 38 -31.91 -21.86 11.11
C GLU A 38 -32.17 -20.38 10.79
N GLU A 39 -33.23 -19.84 11.40
CA GLU A 39 -33.62 -18.44 11.25
C GLU A 39 -32.57 -17.53 11.90
N ARG A 40 -32.01 -16.60 11.13
CA ARG A 40 -31.08 -15.60 11.68
C ARG A 40 -31.83 -14.80 12.76
N ILE A 41 -31.19 -14.52 13.91
CA ILE A 41 -31.76 -13.60 14.89
C ILE A 41 -31.88 -12.24 14.19
N LYS A 42 -33.12 -11.76 13.99
CA LYS A 42 -33.42 -10.52 13.26
C LYS A 42 -33.73 -9.35 14.19
N GLU A 43 -33.99 -9.61 15.46
CA GLU A 43 -34.32 -8.60 16.45
C GLU A 43 -33.48 -8.75 17.72
N PRO A 44 -33.16 -7.64 18.41
CA PRO A 44 -32.48 -7.70 19.70
C PRO A 44 -33.31 -8.47 20.72
N LEU A 45 -32.63 -9.22 21.60
CA LEU A 45 -33.24 -9.94 22.71
C LEU A 45 -33.79 -8.95 23.75
N GLN A 46 -35.00 -9.22 24.23
CA GLN A 46 -35.78 -8.27 25.05
C GLN A 46 -35.83 -8.64 26.53
N THR A 47 -35.28 -9.79 26.94
CA THR A 47 -35.29 -10.23 28.33
C THR A 47 -33.91 -10.63 28.82
N LYS A 48 -33.65 -10.46 30.13
CA LYS A 48 -32.39 -10.91 30.74
C LYS A 48 -32.19 -12.43 30.58
N GLU A 49 -33.27 -13.19 30.58
CA GLU A 49 -33.19 -14.66 30.50
C GLU A 49 -32.78 -15.12 29.10
N ASP A 50 -33.38 -14.55 28.05
CA ASP A 50 -33.00 -14.85 26.66
C ASP A 50 -31.55 -14.43 26.40
N ILE A 51 -31.14 -13.26 26.92
CA ILE A 51 -29.75 -12.77 26.83
C ILE A 51 -28.79 -13.77 27.48
N LYS A 52 -29.08 -14.26 28.70
CA LYS A 52 -28.24 -15.26 29.37
C LYS A 52 -28.10 -16.53 28.56
N GLN A 53 -29.23 -17.09 28.10
CA GLN A 53 -29.24 -18.32 27.30
C GLN A 53 -28.42 -18.16 26.02
N TRP A 54 -28.52 -17.01 25.36
CA TRP A 54 -27.72 -16.72 24.17
C TRP A 54 -26.23 -16.58 24.50
N LEU A 55 -25.86 -15.81 25.54
CA LEU A 55 -24.47 -15.62 25.99
C LEU A 55 -23.82 -16.97 26.37
N GLU A 56 -24.56 -17.84 27.05
CA GLU A 56 -24.12 -19.20 27.39
C GLU A 56 -23.92 -20.06 26.13
N LYS A 57 -24.86 -20.02 25.18
CA LYS A 57 -24.78 -20.76 23.90
C LYS A 57 -23.52 -20.39 23.10
N ILE A 58 -23.15 -19.11 23.09
CA ILE A 58 -21.96 -18.63 22.36
C ILE A 58 -20.67 -18.71 23.19
N GLY A 59 -20.76 -19.09 24.47
CA GLY A 59 -19.61 -19.30 25.36
C GLY A 59 -19.05 -18.03 25.99
N VAL A 60 -19.80 -16.92 26.02
CA VAL A 60 -19.42 -15.72 26.77
C VAL A 60 -19.67 -15.97 28.27
N ARG A 61 -18.65 -15.73 29.09
CA ARG A 61 -18.68 -15.94 30.55
C ARG A 61 -18.30 -14.64 31.26
N ASN A 62 -18.47 -14.61 32.58
CA ASN A 62 -18.08 -13.48 33.43
C ASN A 62 -18.71 -12.14 32.98
N TYR A 63 -20.03 -12.17 32.79
CA TYR A 63 -20.79 -11.01 32.36
C TYR A 63 -21.79 -10.56 33.44
N THR A 64 -22.20 -9.29 33.35
CA THR A 64 -23.31 -8.73 34.13
C THR A 64 -24.33 -8.12 33.20
N ILE A 65 -25.63 -8.30 33.50
CA ILE A 65 -26.74 -7.72 32.73
C ILE A 65 -27.45 -6.68 33.58
N SER A 66 -27.32 -5.41 33.19
CA SER A 66 -28.00 -4.28 33.84
C SER A 66 -29.52 -4.36 33.71
N ASN A 67 -30.26 -3.45 34.37
CA ASN A 67 -31.71 -3.38 34.21
C ASN A 67 -32.14 -2.89 32.82
N ASP A 68 -31.28 -2.12 32.16
CA ASP A 68 -31.48 -1.65 30.78
C ASP A 68 -30.99 -2.67 29.74
N LEU A 69 -30.78 -3.93 30.15
CA LEU A 69 -30.34 -5.05 29.32
C LEU A 69 -28.94 -4.90 28.69
N ILE A 70 -28.16 -3.92 29.15
CA ILE A 70 -26.76 -3.74 28.74
C ILE A 70 -25.90 -4.84 29.37
N VAL A 71 -25.05 -5.47 28.55
CA VAL A 71 -24.15 -6.57 28.92
C VAL A 71 -22.72 -6.05 29.04
N ASP A 72 -22.17 -6.06 30.25
CA ASP A 72 -20.75 -5.83 30.51
C ASP A 72 -20.03 -7.18 30.65
N VAL A 73 -18.80 -7.30 30.13
CA VAL A 73 -18.04 -8.56 30.13
C VAL A 73 -16.63 -8.33 30.67
N GLN A 74 -16.26 -9.10 31.70
CA GLN A 74 -14.91 -9.19 32.24
C GLN A 74 -14.11 -10.25 31.50
N GLY A 75 -13.72 -9.93 30.26
CA GLY A 75 -12.98 -10.82 29.38
C GLY A 75 -13.29 -10.56 27.91
N ASP A 76 -13.00 -11.56 27.08
CA ASP A 76 -13.21 -11.48 25.63
C ASP A 76 -14.64 -11.84 25.23
N VAL A 77 -15.13 -11.17 24.19
CA VAL A 77 -16.35 -11.54 23.46
C VAL A 77 -15.95 -11.94 22.04
N ARG A 78 -16.09 -13.24 21.73
CA ARG A 78 -15.72 -13.83 20.44
C ARG A 78 -16.96 -14.27 19.67
N LEU A 79 -17.42 -13.41 18.78
CA LEU A 79 -18.59 -13.57 17.90
C LEU A 79 -18.19 -13.83 16.45
N SER A 80 -16.90 -14.08 16.18
CA SER A 80 -16.43 -14.33 14.81
C SER A 80 -17.12 -15.54 14.17
N GLY A 81 -17.56 -15.40 12.92
CA GLY A 81 -18.09 -16.52 12.14
C GLY A 81 -19.42 -17.09 12.66
N LYS A 82 -20.19 -16.31 13.43
CA LYS A 82 -21.47 -16.75 14.04
C LYS A 82 -22.69 -16.55 13.14
N ASN A 83 -22.48 -16.17 11.88
CA ASN A 83 -23.53 -15.90 10.90
C ASN A 83 -24.56 -14.86 11.35
N LEU A 84 -24.11 -13.87 12.12
CA LEU A 84 -24.96 -12.81 12.68
C LEU A 84 -25.29 -11.76 11.61
N SER A 85 -26.56 -11.38 11.49
CA SER A 85 -26.97 -10.19 10.72
C SER A 85 -27.09 -8.94 11.60
N ILE A 86 -27.27 -9.14 12.91
CA ILE A 86 -27.28 -8.10 13.95
C ILE A 86 -26.55 -8.63 15.19
N LEU A 87 -26.12 -7.74 16.08
CA LEU A 87 -25.80 -8.13 17.44
C LEU A 87 -27.10 -8.22 18.24
N PRO A 88 -27.47 -9.39 18.77
CA PRO A 88 -28.78 -9.57 19.41
C PRO A 88 -28.83 -9.02 20.84
N VAL A 89 -27.73 -8.45 21.33
CA VAL A 89 -27.62 -7.87 22.67
C VAL A 89 -26.95 -6.51 22.58
N GLN A 90 -27.24 -5.63 23.55
CA GLN A 90 -26.50 -4.39 23.71
C GLN A 90 -25.31 -4.63 24.64
N PHE A 91 -24.10 -4.65 24.09
CA PHE A 91 -22.89 -4.66 24.89
C PHE A 91 -22.60 -3.26 25.45
N GLY A 92 -22.07 -3.23 26.68
CA GLY A 92 -21.62 -2.02 27.36
C GLY A 92 -20.10 -1.94 27.33
N LYS A 93 -19.47 -2.29 28.45
CA LYS A 93 -18.02 -2.33 28.64
C LYS A 93 -17.49 -3.75 28.46
N ILE A 94 -16.47 -3.90 27.64
CA ILE A 94 -15.71 -5.14 27.45
C ILE A 94 -14.28 -4.93 27.91
N GLU A 95 -13.83 -5.70 28.89
CA GLU A 95 -12.46 -5.57 29.43
C GLU A 95 -11.40 -6.28 28.59
N GLY A 96 -11.80 -7.28 27.79
CA GLY A 96 -10.92 -7.96 26.84
C GLY A 96 -11.13 -7.47 25.41
N THR A 97 -10.93 -8.40 24.47
CA THR A 97 -11.16 -8.20 23.04
C THR A 97 -12.62 -8.37 22.67
N PHE A 98 -13.14 -7.50 21.81
CA PHE A 98 -14.44 -7.66 21.17
C PHE A 98 -14.24 -7.99 19.69
N ASP A 99 -14.59 -9.21 19.29
CA ASP A 99 -14.43 -9.70 17.92
C ASP A 99 -15.79 -10.12 17.37
N CYS A 100 -16.34 -9.34 16.44
CA CYS A 100 -17.54 -9.66 15.66
C CYS A 100 -17.25 -9.84 14.16
N SER A 101 -16.01 -10.18 13.81
CA SER A 101 -15.58 -10.38 12.42
C SER A 101 -16.32 -11.52 11.70
N ASN A 102 -16.23 -11.58 10.38
CA ASN A 102 -16.72 -12.71 9.57
C ASN A 102 -18.22 -12.99 9.80
N ASN A 103 -19.04 -11.95 9.78
CA ASN A 103 -20.49 -12.03 9.94
C ASN A 103 -21.19 -11.34 8.76
N HIS A 104 -22.48 -11.05 8.89
CA HIS A 104 -23.28 -10.34 7.90
C HIS A 104 -23.83 -9.04 8.49
N LEU A 105 -23.06 -8.38 9.36
CA LEU A 105 -23.48 -7.15 10.02
C LEU A 105 -23.51 -6.00 9.02
N HIS A 106 -24.60 -5.24 9.02
CA HIS A 106 -24.77 -4.02 8.22
C HIS A 106 -24.59 -2.74 9.03
N ASP A 107 -24.78 -2.84 10.36
CA ASP A 107 -24.47 -1.80 11.32
C ASP A 107 -23.85 -2.42 12.58
N LEU A 108 -23.35 -1.55 13.47
CA LEU A 108 -22.77 -1.94 14.75
C LEU A 108 -23.74 -1.66 15.91
N LYS A 109 -25.06 -1.67 15.69
CA LYS A 109 -26.01 -1.59 16.81
C LYS A 109 -25.81 -2.79 17.73
N GLY A 110 -25.78 -2.52 19.03
CA GLY A 110 -25.43 -3.53 20.02
C GLY A 110 -23.93 -3.63 20.32
N CYS A 111 -23.05 -2.94 19.58
CA CYS A 111 -21.62 -2.91 19.92
C CYS A 111 -21.35 -2.24 21.27
N PRO A 112 -20.26 -2.62 21.93
CA PRO A 112 -19.84 -2.01 23.18
C PRO A 112 -19.48 -0.53 23.00
N SER A 113 -19.71 0.26 24.04
CA SER A 113 -19.27 1.65 24.08
C SER A 113 -17.80 1.79 24.50
N VAL A 114 -17.25 0.76 25.17
CA VAL A 114 -15.86 0.71 25.63
C VAL A 114 -15.28 -0.68 25.43
N VAL A 115 -14.11 -0.76 24.80
CA VAL A 115 -13.32 -1.98 24.67
C VAL A 115 -11.90 -1.70 25.15
N LEU A 116 -11.43 -2.40 26.17
CA LEU A 116 -10.12 -2.10 26.77
C LEU A 116 -8.95 -2.74 26.03
N ASN A 117 -9.20 -3.67 25.10
CA ASN A 117 -8.17 -4.30 24.28
C ASN A 117 -8.48 -4.13 22.78
N HIS A 118 -8.53 -5.22 22.00
CA HIS A 118 -8.73 -5.18 20.55
C HIS A 118 -10.21 -5.12 20.17
N PHE A 119 -10.52 -4.39 19.10
CA PHE A 119 -11.84 -4.35 18.49
C PHE A 119 -11.74 -4.81 17.04
N ASN A 120 -12.43 -5.89 16.70
CA ASN A 120 -12.44 -6.43 15.35
C ASN A 120 -13.89 -6.58 14.84
N CYS A 121 -14.20 -5.87 13.76
CA CYS A 121 -15.46 -6.03 13.02
C CYS A 121 -15.23 -6.27 11.52
N SER A 122 -14.06 -6.80 11.14
CA SER A 122 -13.71 -7.06 9.75
C SER A 122 -14.57 -8.11 9.08
N ASN A 123 -14.58 -8.12 7.74
CA ASN A 123 -15.33 -9.09 6.94
C ASN A 123 -16.83 -9.08 7.28
N ASN A 124 -17.46 -7.92 7.10
CA ASN A 124 -18.89 -7.68 7.26
C ASN A 124 -19.42 -6.83 6.08
N PHE A 125 -20.63 -6.28 6.18
CA PHE A 125 -21.24 -5.41 5.17
C PHE A 125 -21.47 -3.99 5.69
N LEU A 126 -20.61 -3.53 6.60
CA LEU A 126 -20.72 -2.21 7.22
C LEU A 126 -20.48 -1.12 6.17
N THR A 127 -21.31 -0.09 6.19
CA THR A 127 -21.19 1.10 5.32
C THR A 127 -20.89 2.37 6.11
N ASP A 128 -21.40 2.42 7.34
CA ASP A 128 -21.19 3.48 8.32
C ASP A 128 -20.63 2.88 9.62
N LEU A 129 -19.75 3.64 10.27
CA LEU A 129 -19.15 3.24 11.55
C LEU A 129 -19.70 4.11 12.67
N HIS A 130 -20.22 3.44 13.70
CA HIS A 130 -20.45 4.03 15.00
C HIS A 130 -19.49 3.34 15.97
N PHE A 131 -18.29 3.89 16.10
CA PHE A 131 -17.25 3.30 16.94
C PHE A 131 -17.62 3.33 18.43
N PRO A 132 -17.09 2.37 19.21
CA PRO A 132 -16.94 2.55 20.65
C PRO A 132 -16.23 3.88 20.94
N ASN A 133 -16.67 4.59 21.98
CA ASN A 133 -16.06 5.85 22.41
C ASN A 133 -14.59 5.68 22.84
N LYS A 134 -14.22 4.46 23.25
CA LYS A 134 -12.87 4.14 23.70
C LYS A 134 -12.49 2.72 23.29
N ILE A 135 -11.36 2.61 22.59
CA ILE A 135 -10.72 1.34 22.25
C ILE A 135 -9.28 1.41 22.77
N GLY A 136 -8.83 0.38 23.47
CA GLY A 136 -7.53 0.37 24.14
C GLY A 136 -6.36 -0.10 23.27
N GLY A 137 -6.62 -0.91 22.24
CA GLY A 137 -5.59 -1.54 21.42
C GLY A 137 -5.86 -1.44 19.92
N HIS A 138 -5.53 -2.51 19.20
CA HIS A 138 -5.77 -2.63 17.75
C HIS A 138 -7.25 -2.55 17.35
N VAL A 139 -7.51 -1.84 16.27
CA VAL A 139 -8.81 -1.74 15.60
C VAL A 139 -8.70 -2.35 14.20
N ASP A 140 -9.58 -3.29 13.88
CA ASP A 140 -9.70 -3.92 12.57
C ASP A 140 -11.13 -3.75 12.04
N ILE A 141 -11.26 -2.94 10.98
CA ILE A 141 -12.50 -2.72 10.23
C ILE A 141 -12.39 -3.19 8.77
N SER A 142 -11.35 -3.96 8.46
CA SER A 142 -11.02 -4.36 7.09
C SER A 142 -12.15 -5.15 6.41
N SER A 143 -12.15 -5.21 5.08
CA SER A 143 -13.08 -6.01 4.29
C SER A 143 -14.55 -5.68 4.60
N ASN A 144 -14.91 -4.42 4.42
CA ASN A 144 -16.27 -3.88 4.59
C ASN A 144 -16.63 -3.02 3.36
N ARG A 145 -17.65 -2.17 3.48
CA ARG A 145 -18.10 -1.24 2.43
C ARG A 145 -18.08 0.21 2.93
N ILE A 146 -17.13 0.52 3.81
CA ILE A 146 -17.04 1.82 4.48
C ILE A 146 -16.49 2.86 3.52
N THR A 147 -17.10 4.04 3.51
CA THR A 147 -16.74 5.15 2.61
C THR A 147 -16.08 6.34 3.33
N ARG A 148 -16.22 6.43 4.66
CA ARG A 148 -15.66 7.49 5.48
C ARG A 148 -15.31 7.00 6.89
N LEU A 149 -14.31 7.62 7.50
CA LEU A 149 -13.84 7.33 8.85
C LEU A 149 -14.26 8.43 9.81
N ASP A 150 -15.52 8.42 10.24
CA ASP A 150 -16.01 9.41 11.20
C ASP A 150 -15.87 8.89 12.64
N ASN A 151 -15.49 9.77 13.57
CA ASN A 151 -15.44 9.52 15.01
C ASN A 151 -14.57 8.32 15.44
N LEU A 152 -13.37 8.20 14.85
CA LEU A 152 -12.39 7.23 15.34
C LEU A 152 -11.95 7.56 16.77
N PRO A 153 -11.66 6.55 17.60
CA PRO A 153 -11.13 6.79 18.95
C PRO A 153 -9.75 7.47 18.89
N GLU A 154 -9.50 8.36 19.86
CA GLU A 154 -8.34 9.27 19.89
C GLU A 154 -6.97 8.56 19.93
N VAL A 155 -6.93 7.30 20.40
CA VAL A 155 -5.69 6.52 20.46
C VAL A 155 -5.97 5.10 19.99
N VAL A 156 -5.33 4.72 18.89
CA VAL A 156 -5.34 3.35 18.37
C VAL A 156 -3.91 2.86 18.31
N ASP A 157 -3.65 1.67 18.88
CA ASP A 157 -2.30 1.10 18.83
C ASP A 157 -1.94 0.72 17.39
N SER A 158 -2.78 -0.08 16.71
CA SER A 158 -2.67 -0.37 15.27
C SER A 158 -4.04 -0.27 14.62
N PHE A 159 -4.15 0.18 13.38
CA PHE A 159 -5.43 0.35 12.72
C PHE A 159 -5.41 -0.25 11.31
N ASP A 160 -6.34 -1.17 11.06
CA ASP A 160 -6.54 -1.77 9.74
C ASP A 160 -7.91 -1.37 9.19
N CYS A 161 -7.89 -0.58 8.10
CA CYS A 161 -9.05 -0.18 7.33
C CYS A 161 -8.95 -0.61 5.86
N SER A 162 -8.11 -1.62 5.58
CA SER A 162 -7.93 -2.18 4.23
C SER A 162 -9.21 -2.76 3.64
N TYR A 163 -9.25 -2.97 2.32
CA TYR A 163 -10.38 -3.59 1.63
C TYR A 163 -11.72 -2.90 1.92
N ASN A 164 -11.77 -1.59 1.71
CA ASN A 164 -12.96 -0.77 1.88
C ASN A 164 -13.19 0.13 0.64
N GLN A 165 -14.06 1.13 0.76
CA GLN A 165 -14.40 2.08 -0.29
C GLN A 165 -14.03 3.51 0.11
N LEU A 166 -12.97 3.67 0.91
CA LEU A 166 -12.53 4.98 1.42
C LEU A 166 -11.97 5.83 0.28
N GLU A 167 -12.40 7.08 0.21
CA GLU A 167 -11.84 8.10 -0.70
C GLU A 167 -10.86 9.04 0.02
N SER A 168 -10.87 9.05 1.35
CA SER A 168 -10.01 9.86 2.21
C SER A 168 -9.83 9.17 3.57
N LEU A 169 -8.73 9.51 4.24
CA LEU A 169 -8.42 9.07 5.60
C LEU A 169 -8.80 10.11 6.66
N LYS A 170 -9.54 11.16 6.29
CA LYS A 170 -10.03 12.17 7.25
C LYS A 170 -10.74 11.51 8.41
N GLY A 171 -10.35 11.92 9.62
CA GLY A 171 -10.85 11.38 10.88
C GLY A 171 -9.90 10.38 11.55
N CYS A 172 -8.85 9.92 10.85
CA CYS A 172 -7.76 9.18 11.49
C CYS A 172 -7.02 10.04 12.52
N PRO A 173 -6.48 9.43 13.59
CA PRO A 173 -5.62 10.13 14.54
C PRO A 173 -4.29 10.51 13.89
N ASP A 174 -3.69 11.62 14.32
CA ASP A 174 -2.42 12.14 13.79
C ASP A 174 -1.22 11.19 14.06
N THR A 175 -1.35 10.26 15.01
CA THR A 175 -0.30 9.32 15.37
C THR A 175 -0.87 7.93 15.63
N ILE A 176 -0.24 6.92 15.03
CA ILE A 176 -0.51 5.49 15.26
C ILE A 176 0.76 4.87 15.82
N LYS A 177 0.66 4.13 16.94
CA LYS A 177 1.86 3.58 17.61
C LYS A 177 2.43 2.35 16.92
N GLY A 178 1.60 1.59 16.25
CA GLY A 178 1.90 0.34 15.56
C GLY A 178 1.61 0.48 14.07
N ASN A 179 0.92 -0.50 13.50
CA ASN A 179 0.70 -0.58 12.07
C ASN A 179 -0.54 0.22 11.65
N PHE A 180 -0.48 0.80 10.46
CA PHE A 180 -1.63 1.42 9.80
C PHE A 180 -1.76 0.88 8.38
N ASP A 181 -2.85 0.16 8.12
CA ASP A 181 -3.14 -0.41 6.80
C ASP A 181 -4.40 0.22 6.22
N CYS A 182 -4.24 0.93 5.11
CA CYS A 182 -5.33 1.48 4.30
C CYS A 182 -5.24 1.03 2.83
N SER A 183 -4.63 -0.13 2.60
CA SER A 183 -4.53 -0.73 1.26
C SER A 183 -5.92 -1.09 0.70
N GLU A 184 -6.01 -1.28 -0.63
CA GLU A 184 -7.22 -1.79 -1.28
C GLU A 184 -8.46 -0.91 -1.01
N ASN A 185 -8.29 0.39 -1.26
CA ASN A 185 -9.33 1.41 -1.12
C ASN A 185 -9.45 2.25 -2.41
N GLN A 186 -10.14 3.39 -2.36
CA GLN A 186 -10.34 4.28 -3.50
C GLN A 186 -9.59 5.63 -3.30
N LEU A 187 -8.51 5.62 -2.49
CA LEU A 187 -7.77 6.82 -2.13
C LEU A 187 -7.07 7.41 -3.36
N LYS A 188 -7.27 8.71 -3.59
CA LYS A 188 -6.56 9.49 -4.64
C LYS A 188 -5.39 10.32 -4.10
N SER A 189 -5.38 10.50 -2.79
CA SER A 189 -4.40 11.24 -2.00
C SER A 189 -4.39 10.66 -0.59
N LEU A 190 -3.35 10.93 0.19
CA LEU A 190 -3.28 10.50 1.58
C LEU A 190 -3.87 11.54 2.56
N ILE A 191 -4.69 12.49 2.10
CA ILE A 191 -5.34 13.49 2.96
C ILE A 191 -6.06 12.83 4.14
N GLY A 192 -5.62 13.22 5.33
CA GLY A 192 -6.09 12.72 6.62
C GLY A 192 -5.30 11.53 7.17
N SER A 193 -4.24 11.08 6.48
CA SER A 193 -3.34 10.05 6.98
C SER A 193 -2.66 10.51 8.28
N PRO A 194 -2.33 9.58 9.20
CA PRO A 194 -1.49 9.89 10.36
C PRO A 194 -0.15 10.49 9.91
N GLU A 195 0.38 11.48 10.63
CA GLU A 195 1.70 12.05 10.33
C GLU A 195 2.86 11.15 10.79
N ARG A 196 2.63 10.36 11.85
CA ARG A 196 3.64 9.48 12.47
C ARG A 196 3.09 8.08 12.71
N ILE A 197 3.87 7.08 12.28
CA ILE A 197 3.51 5.67 12.39
C ILE A 197 4.69 4.92 13.03
N GLY A 198 4.44 4.28 14.18
CA GLY A 198 5.48 3.55 14.93
C GLY A 198 5.70 2.10 14.46
N GLY A 199 4.88 1.61 13.52
CA GLY A 199 5.06 0.32 12.84
C GLY A 199 5.06 0.50 11.33
N ASN A 200 4.40 -0.41 10.61
CA ASN A 200 4.30 -0.41 9.16
C ASN A 200 3.17 0.49 8.66
N PHE A 201 3.37 1.12 7.51
CA PHE A 201 2.35 1.86 6.78
C PHE A 201 2.10 1.21 5.42
N SER A 202 0.86 0.81 5.17
CA SER A 202 0.44 0.21 3.90
C SER A 202 -0.66 1.05 3.25
N CYS A 203 -0.41 1.56 2.05
CA CYS A 203 -1.36 2.27 1.20
C CYS A 203 -1.42 1.72 -0.24
N GLY A 204 -0.95 0.48 -0.44
CA GLY A 204 -0.95 -0.19 -1.74
C GLY A 204 -2.35 -0.42 -2.32
N ASN A 205 -2.44 -0.71 -3.62
CA ASN A 205 -3.69 -0.95 -4.35
C ASN A 205 -4.74 0.18 -4.15
N ASN A 206 -4.31 1.43 -4.33
CA ASN A 206 -5.16 2.61 -4.33
C ASN A 206 -5.06 3.33 -5.69
N LYS A 207 -5.54 4.57 -5.76
CA LYS A 207 -5.48 5.43 -6.96
C LYS A 207 -4.61 6.67 -6.70
N LEU A 208 -3.55 6.51 -5.90
CA LEU A 208 -2.66 7.60 -5.53
C LEU A 208 -1.89 8.10 -6.75
N ARG A 209 -1.75 9.43 -6.87
CA ARG A 209 -0.93 10.07 -7.93
C ARG A 209 0.42 10.56 -7.45
N ASN A 210 0.51 10.81 -6.15
CA ASN A 210 1.70 11.17 -5.40
C ASN A 210 1.48 10.68 -3.94
N LEU A 211 2.47 10.89 -3.08
CA LEU A 211 2.42 10.51 -1.68
C LEU A 211 2.23 11.72 -0.75
N GLU A 212 1.80 12.86 -1.29
CA GLU A 212 1.52 14.05 -0.50
C GLU A 212 0.43 13.78 0.54
N ASP A 213 0.52 14.51 1.66
CA ASP A 213 -0.31 14.33 2.86
C ASP A 213 -0.17 12.96 3.55
N GLY A 214 0.79 12.13 3.12
CA GLY A 214 1.16 10.88 3.78
C GLY A 214 1.92 11.08 5.10
N PRO A 215 2.26 9.97 5.79
CA PRO A 215 3.05 10.03 7.00
C PRO A 215 4.45 10.58 6.70
N LYS A 216 4.95 11.47 7.55
CA LYS A 216 6.31 12.01 7.46
C LYS A 216 7.34 11.05 8.03
N TYR A 217 6.93 10.22 8.99
CA TYR A 217 7.81 9.31 9.72
C TYR A 217 7.13 7.94 9.87
N VAL A 218 7.79 6.91 9.37
CA VAL A 218 7.37 5.51 9.50
C VAL A 218 8.56 4.73 10.07
N GLU A 219 8.40 4.17 11.27
CA GLU A 219 9.46 3.38 11.92
C GLU A 219 9.66 2.02 11.23
N GLY A 220 8.59 1.42 10.72
CA GLY A 220 8.60 0.15 10.00
C GLY A 220 8.71 0.31 8.49
N ASP A 221 8.05 -0.60 7.78
CA ASP A 221 8.00 -0.62 6.32
C ASP A 221 6.97 0.38 5.80
N TYR A 222 7.25 1.00 4.65
CA TYR A 222 6.31 1.85 3.92
C TYR A 222 5.97 1.16 2.60
N ASN A 223 4.70 0.78 2.41
CA ASN A 223 4.25 0.08 1.21
C ASN A 223 3.19 0.88 0.44
N CYS A 224 3.55 1.37 -0.74
CA CYS A 224 2.64 2.03 -1.69
C CYS A 224 2.51 1.28 -3.03
N GLU A 225 2.70 -0.04 -3.03
CA GLU A 225 2.65 -0.87 -4.22
C GLU A 225 1.33 -0.77 -5.00
N PHE A 226 1.38 -1.10 -6.29
CA PHE A 226 0.19 -1.24 -7.14
C PHE A 226 -0.74 -0.02 -7.17
N ASN A 227 -0.17 1.17 -6.99
CA ASN A 227 -0.85 2.43 -7.29
C ASN A 227 -0.62 2.79 -8.77
N SER A 228 -1.50 2.31 -9.64
CA SER A 228 -1.38 2.48 -11.11
C SER A 228 -1.50 3.93 -11.63
N GLU A 229 -1.87 4.90 -10.78
CA GLU A 229 -1.82 6.33 -11.12
C GLU A 229 -0.56 7.05 -10.57
N LEU A 230 0.30 6.33 -9.81
CA LEU A 230 1.48 6.89 -9.13
C LEU A 230 2.66 6.95 -10.10
N THR A 231 2.97 8.18 -10.54
CA THR A 231 4.01 8.46 -11.55
C THR A 231 5.24 9.17 -10.97
N SER A 232 5.15 9.63 -9.73
CA SER A 232 6.28 10.20 -8.98
C SER A 232 6.18 9.87 -7.51
N LEU A 233 7.31 9.85 -6.82
CA LEU A 233 7.37 9.64 -5.38
C LEU A 233 7.24 10.95 -4.58
N SER A 234 6.86 12.07 -5.22
CA SER A 234 6.67 13.36 -4.54
C SER A 234 5.78 13.21 -3.32
N GLY A 235 6.19 13.83 -2.21
CA GLY A 235 5.49 13.72 -0.92
C GLY A 235 5.87 12.49 -0.09
N SER A 236 6.84 11.68 -0.54
CA SER A 236 7.36 10.55 0.24
C SER A 236 7.75 10.93 1.68
N PRO A 237 7.71 9.97 2.63
CA PRO A 237 8.13 10.20 4.01
C PRO A 237 9.57 10.73 4.10
N GLU A 238 9.86 11.46 5.17
CA GLU A 238 11.24 11.87 5.45
C GLU A 238 12.07 10.68 5.96
N HIS A 239 11.45 9.76 6.69
CA HIS A 239 12.12 8.63 7.32
C HIS A 239 11.29 7.36 7.21
N VAL A 240 11.97 6.29 6.78
CA VAL A 240 11.47 4.90 6.79
C VAL A 240 12.52 4.02 7.46
N GLY A 241 12.22 3.49 8.65
CA GLY A 241 13.13 2.59 9.39
C GLY A 241 13.14 1.15 8.87
N GLY A 242 12.22 0.81 7.98
CA GLY A 242 12.12 -0.47 7.30
C GLY A 242 12.52 -0.43 5.83
N ILE A 243 11.73 -1.13 5.02
CA ILE A 243 11.82 -1.20 3.57
C ILE A 243 10.80 -0.23 2.97
N PHE A 244 11.20 0.49 1.93
CA PHE A 244 10.28 1.28 1.11
C PHE A 244 9.87 0.47 -0.12
N TYR A 245 8.60 0.10 -0.21
CA TYR A 245 8.02 -0.67 -1.30
C TYR A 245 7.19 0.24 -2.20
N CYS A 246 7.60 0.35 -3.47
CA CYS A 246 6.81 0.96 -4.53
C CYS A 246 6.74 0.11 -5.83
N PRO A 247 6.56 -1.23 -5.75
CA PRO A 247 6.44 -2.02 -6.96
C PRO A 247 5.09 -1.84 -7.66
N GLY A 248 5.04 -2.10 -8.97
CA GLY A 248 3.77 -2.12 -9.72
C GLY A 248 3.11 -0.75 -9.85
N CYS A 249 3.90 0.32 -9.75
CA CYS A 249 3.46 1.68 -10.01
C CYS A 249 3.81 2.05 -11.47
N GLU A 250 3.56 3.30 -11.87
CA GLU A 250 3.89 3.80 -13.22
C GLU A 250 5.08 4.77 -13.16
N LEU A 251 6.07 4.48 -12.30
CA LEU A 251 7.23 5.35 -12.09
C LEU A 251 8.17 5.29 -13.30
N GLU A 252 8.58 6.45 -13.80
CA GLU A 252 9.60 6.58 -14.85
C GLU A 252 11.00 6.94 -14.28
N THR A 253 11.01 7.55 -13.09
CA THR A 253 12.20 7.87 -12.30
C THR A 253 11.90 7.66 -10.80
N LEU A 254 12.92 7.75 -9.95
CA LEU A 254 12.78 7.71 -8.49
C LEU A 254 12.81 9.11 -7.85
N ASP A 255 12.52 10.16 -8.63
CA ASP A 255 12.45 11.52 -8.12
C ASP A 255 11.34 11.66 -7.07
N GLY A 256 11.69 12.35 -5.98
CA GLY A 256 10.83 12.48 -4.81
C GLY A 256 10.91 11.31 -3.82
N SER A 257 11.83 10.35 -4.00
CA SER A 257 12.05 9.27 -3.03
C SER A 257 12.26 9.79 -1.60
N PRO A 258 12.01 8.97 -0.55
CA PRO A 258 12.22 9.37 0.84
C PRO A 258 13.61 9.96 1.09
N LYS A 259 13.79 10.72 2.18
CA LYS A 259 15.15 11.22 2.53
C LYS A 259 16.02 10.12 3.12
N TYR A 260 15.42 9.21 3.89
CA TYR A 260 16.11 8.13 4.56
C TYR A 260 15.28 6.84 4.50
N VAL A 261 15.96 5.75 4.14
CA VAL A 261 15.44 4.37 4.16
C VAL A 261 16.53 3.50 4.76
N GLU A 262 16.23 2.81 5.85
CA GLU A 262 17.24 2.08 6.62
C GLU A 262 17.66 0.76 5.98
N LYS A 263 16.68 -0.02 5.50
CA LYS A 263 16.94 -1.41 5.09
C LYS A 263 17.12 -1.55 3.58
N ARG A 264 16.05 -1.36 2.81
CA ARG A 264 16.03 -1.61 1.36
C ARG A 264 15.02 -0.71 0.67
N PHE A 265 15.28 -0.42 -0.58
CA PHE A 265 14.35 0.23 -1.49
C PHE A 265 13.91 -0.76 -2.58
N GLU A 266 12.61 -0.99 -2.71
CA GLU A 266 12.00 -1.94 -3.63
C GLU A 266 11.17 -1.19 -4.67
N CYS A 267 11.62 -1.19 -5.93
CA CYS A 267 11.01 -0.44 -7.03
C CYS A 267 10.79 -1.27 -8.29
N SER A 268 10.65 -2.57 -8.12
CA SER A 268 10.41 -3.50 -9.21
C SER A 268 9.08 -3.25 -9.92
N LEU A 269 8.90 -3.78 -11.13
CA LEU A 269 7.62 -3.66 -11.87
C LEU A 269 7.18 -2.20 -12.10
N ASN A 270 8.10 -1.35 -12.55
CA ASN A 270 7.83 0.04 -12.94
C ASN A 270 8.28 0.27 -14.40
N ASN A 271 8.23 1.51 -14.87
CA ASN A 271 8.69 1.91 -16.21
C ASN A 271 9.99 2.72 -16.15
N LEU A 272 10.83 2.47 -15.15
CA LEU A 272 12.04 3.25 -14.92
C LEU A 272 12.94 3.18 -16.16
N HIS A 273 13.43 4.34 -16.59
CA HIS A 273 14.48 4.45 -17.61
C HIS A 273 15.81 4.97 -17.03
N THR A 274 15.78 5.43 -15.78
CA THR A 274 16.94 5.84 -14.98
C THR A 274 16.64 5.61 -13.50
N LEU A 275 17.70 5.51 -12.69
CA LEU A 275 17.63 5.47 -11.23
C LEU A 275 17.83 6.86 -10.59
N SER A 276 17.62 7.94 -11.36
CA SER A 276 17.64 9.30 -10.84
C SER A 276 16.63 9.46 -9.70
N GLY A 277 17.00 10.26 -8.70
CA GLY A 277 16.18 10.45 -7.49
C GLY A 277 16.52 9.49 -6.36
N PHE A 278 17.16 8.34 -6.65
CA PHE A 278 17.68 7.45 -5.61
C PHE A 278 18.92 8.02 -4.93
N ASN A 279 18.76 8.53 -3.70
CA ASN A 279 19.85 9.15 -2.92
C ASN A 279 20.19 8.40 -1.64
N HIS A 280 19.79 7.13 -1.54
CA HIS A 280 19.99 6.31 -0.36
C HIS A 280 21.32 5.55 -0.39
N ALA A 281 21.74 5.11 0.80
CA ALA A 281 22.88 4.21 1.00
C ALA A 281 22.45 2.73 1.12
N CYS A 282 21.15 2.47 1.24
CA CYS A 282 20.61 1.12 1.37
C CYS A 282 20.67 0.34 0.05
N ALA A 283 20.46 -0.97 0.14
CA ALA A 283 20.31 -1.82 -1.04
C ALA A 283 19.07 -1.41 -1.86
N ILE A 284 19.13 -1.61 -3.18
CA ILE A 284 18.02 -1.39 -4.09
C ILE A 284 17.67 -2.69 -4.82
N GLN A 285 16.38 -3.02 -4.87
CA GLN A 285 15.83 -4.08 -5.70
C GLN A 285 14.96 -3.43 -6.79
N CYS A 286 15.28 -3.75 -8.03
CA CYS A 286 14.77 -3.03 -9.20
C CYS A 286 14.68 -3.97 -10.42
N GLU A 287 13.88 -5.03 -10.29
CA GLU A 287 13.62 -5.97 -11.39
C GLU A 287 12.38 -5.61 -12.19
N SER A 288 12.23 -6.17 -13.38
CA SER A 288 11.09 -5.95 -14.27
C SER A 288 10.83 -4.47 -14.58
N ASN A 289 11.89 -3.73 -14.91
CA ASN A 289 11.80 -2.36 -15.44
C ASN A 289 12.23 -2.34 -16.92
N PRO A 290 11.30 -2.48 -17.88
CA PRO A 290 11.63 -2.78 -19.27
C PRO A 290 12.40 -1.67 -20.00
N ASN A 291 12.34 -0.43 -19.51
CA ASN A 291 13.05 0.71 -20.07
C ASN A 291 14.40 0.96 -19.39
N LEU A 292 14.75 0.23 -18.33
CA LEU A 292 15.97 0.44 -17.56
C LEU A 292 17.10 -0.39 -18.19
N SER A 293 18.00 0.30 -18.90
CA SER A 293 19.07 -0.39 -19.62
C SER A 293 20.16 -0.95 -18.71
N LEU A 294 20.79 -2.06 -19.13
CA LEU A 294 22.00 -2.59 -18.50
C LEU A 294 23.11 -1.54 -18.33
N ALA A 295 23.26 -0.63 -19.30
CA ALA A 295 24.27 0.43 -19.23
C ALA A 295 24.00 1.41 -18.08
N GLU A 296 22.74 1.78 -17.86
CA GLU A 296 22.33 2.64 -16.75
C GLU A 296 22.54 1.95 -15.41
N ILE A 297 22.14 0.68 -15.28
CA ILE A 297 22.35 -0.13 -14.08
C ILE A 297 23.85 -0.24 -13.75
N ALA A 298 24.67 -0.58 -14.76
CA ALA A 298 26.11 -0.69 -14.61
C ALA A 298 26.74 0.64 -14.18
N HIS A 299 26.34 1.76 -14.81
CA HIS A 299 26.83 3.08 -14.45
C HIS A 299 26.44 3.48 -13.01
N PHE A 300 25.22 3.18 -12.61
CA PHE A 300 24.73 3.42 -11.26
C PHE A 300 25.50 2.58 -10.22
N LYS A 301 25.64 1.26 -10.43
CA LYS A 301 26.37 0.35 -9.54
C LYS A 301 27.84 0.77 -9.41
N ASP A 302 28.49 1.15 -10.52
CA ASP A 302 29.87 1.61 -10.54
C ASP A 302 30.10 2.89 -9.73
N LYS A 303 29.20 3.87 -9.85
CA LYS A 303 29.32 5.16 -9.17
C LYS A 303 28.92 5.14 -7.71
N ARG A 304 27.88 4.38 -7.36
CA ARG A 304 27.25 4.43 -6.03
C ARG A 304 27.78 3.37 -5.09
N GLY A 305 28.22 2.21 -5.61
CA GLY A 305 28.70 1.11 -4.79
C GLY A 305 27.66 0.54 -3.83
N VAL A 306 26.37 0.78 -4.10
CA VAL A 306 25.26 0.21 -3.33
C VAL A 306 24.95 -1.20 -3.82
N GLU A 307 24.47 -2.06 -2.91
CA GLU A 307 23.98 -3.37 -3.30
C GLU A 307 22.77 -3.21 -4.22
N PHE A 308 22.82 -3.88 -5.38
CA PHE A 308 21.81 -3.82 -6.41
C PHE A 308 21.34 -5.24 -6.70
N TRP A 309 20.04 -5.49 -6.57
CA TRP A 309 19.43 -6.78 -6.86
C TRP A 309 18.43 -6.66 -8.01
N SER A 310 18.61 -7.49 -9.03
CA SER A 310 17.67 -7.64 -10.13
C SER A 310 17.85 -9.03 -10.73
N THR A 311 16.75 -9.62 -11.20
CA THR A 311 16.77 -10.85 -11.99
C THR A 311 16.77 -10.59 -13.51
N ASP A 312 16.68 -9.32 -13.93
CA ASP A 312 16.65 -8.93 -15.35
C ASP A 312 18.00 -9.17 -16.05
N TYR A 313 19.11 -9.09 -15.29
CA TYR A 313 20.47 -9.29 -15.73
C TYR A 313 21.26 -10.08 -14.69
N THR A 314 22.19 -10.94 -15.14
CA THR A 314 23.09 -11.64 -14.23
C THR A 314 24.17 -10.69 -13.70
N ASP A 315 24.74 -11.00 -12.52
CA ASP A 315 25.87 -10.24 -11.97
C ASP A 315 27.05 -10.16 -12.95
N GLU A 316 27.32 -11.24 -13.69
CA GLU A 316 28.36 -11.29 -14.73
C GLU A 316 28.10 -10.28 -15.85
N GLN A 317 26.86 -10.17 -16.34
CA GLN A 317 26.49 -9.19 -17.36
C GLN A 317 26.67 -7.75 -16.87
N ILE A 318 26.30 -7.48 -15.63
CA ILE A 318 26.44 -6.15 -15.01
C ILE A 318 27.93 -5.82 -14.84
N ASP A 319 28.72 -6.74 -14.31
CA ASP A 319 30.15 -6.51 -14.05
C ASP A 319 30.96 -6.35 -15.35
N ASP A 320 30.60 -7.08 -16.41
CA ASP A 320 31.20 -6.89 -17.74
C ASP A 320 30.83 -5.53 -18.35
N ALA A 321 29.58 -5.09 -18.20
CA ALA A 321 29.16 -3.76 -18.62
C ALA A 321 29.93 -2.66 -17.86
N ILE A 322 30.16 -2.82 -16.56
CA ILE A 322 31.00 -1.90 -15.76
C ILE A 322 32.42 -1.80 -16.32
N LYS A 323 33.05 -2.94 -16.65
CA LYS A 323 34.41 -2.95 -17.24
C LYS A 323 34.43 -2.18 -18.56
N ILE A 324 33.43 -2.37 -19.42
CA ILE A 324 33.32 -1.70 -20.72
C ILE A 324 33.14 -0.18 -20.52
N ILE A 325 32.29 0.25 -19.59
CA ILE A 325 32.06 1.68 -19.29
C ILE A 325 33.36 2.33 -18.82
N ARG A 326 34.06 1.74 -17.85
CA ARG A 326 35.35 2.25 -17.35
C ARG A 326 36.41 2.37 -18.45
N LEU A 327 36.49 1.38 -19.35
CA LEU A 327 37.40 1.42 -20.49
C LEU A 327 37.08 2.58 -21.44
N HIS A 328 35.81 2.80 -21.78
CA HIS A 328 35.39 3.91 -22.63
C HIS A 328 35.65 5.28 -21.98
N GLU A 329 35.40 5.43 -20.69
CA GLU A 329 35.68 6.67 -19.94
C GLU A 329 37.19 6.97 -19.93
N ASN A 330 38.03 5.98 -19.65
CA ASN A 330 39.49 6.12 -19.68
C ASN A 330 40.01 6.50 -21.08
N MET A 331 39.49 5.84 -22.14
CA MET A 331 39.83 6.19 -23.52
C MET A 331 39.42 7.63 -23.84
N SER A 332 38.21 8.04 -23.45
CA SER A 332 37.69 9.39 -23.69
C SER A 332 38.51 10.46 -22.97
N GLN A 333 38.94 10.21 -21.73
CA GLN A 333 39.85 11.09 -21.00
C GLN A 333 41.22 11.20 -21.68
N THR A 334 41.76 10.08 -22.14
CA THR A 334 43.06 10.04 -22.85
C THR A 334 43.01 10.85 -24.15
N ILE A 335 41.93 10.76 -24.92
CA ILE A 335 41.72 11.55 -26.13
C ILE A 335 41.65 13.05 -25.80
N LYS A 336 40.87 13.44 -24.79
CA LYS A 336 40.78 14.85 -24.35
C LYS A 336 42.12 15.43 -23.90
N GLN A 337 42.94 14.64 -23.19
CA GLN A 337 44.29 15.05 -22.81
C GLN A 337 45.21 15.25 -24.03
N LYS A 338 45.05 14.41 -25.05
CA LYS A 338 45.81 14.53 -26.31
C LYS A 338 45.43 15.77 -27.12
N ASP A 339 44.14 16.10 -27.19
CA ASP A 339 43.64 17.27 -27.93
C ASP A 339 43.92 18.60 -27.21
N GLY A 340 44.15 18.57 -25.90
CA GLY A 340 44.55 19.73 -25.09
C GLY A 340 46.04 20.08 -25.11
N LEU A 341 46.89 19.25 -25.74
CA LEU A 341 48.33 19.51 -25.88
C LEU A 341 48.59 20.43 -27.09
N PRO A 342 49.32 21.55 -26.95
CA PRO A 342 49.64 22.40 -28.10
C PRO A 342 50.47 21.61 -29.11
N LEU A 343 50.07 21.68 -30.39
CA LEU A 343 50.84 21.15 -31.51
C LEU A 343 52.22 21.81 -31.53
N ALA A 344 53.23 21.14 -30.97
CA ALA A 344 54.62 21.55 -31.13
C ALA A 344 54.94 21.50 -32.63
N ARG A 345 55.07 22.68 -33.24
CA ARG A 345 55.60 22.82 -34.61
C ARG A 345 56.99 22.21 -34.61
N VAL A 346 57.14 21.09 -35.32
CA VAL A 346 58.45 20.56 -35.70
C VAL A 346 59.07 21.58 -36.66
N ALA A 347 59.96 22.42 -36.16
CA ALA A 347 60.82 23.24 -36.99
C ALA A 347 61.80 22.31 -37.72
N SER A 348 61.76 22.35 -39.05
CA SER A 348 62.66 21.65 -39.94
C SER A 348 64.04 22.31 -39.93
N ASP A 349 65.06 21.62 -39.40
CA ASP A 349 66.45 21.93 -39.68
C ASP A 349 67.14 20.69 -40.27
N ALA A 350 67.02 20.53 -41.59
CA ALA A 350 67.91 19.70 -42.38
C ALA A 350 68.75 20.63 -43.26
N GLN A 351 69.95 20.95 -42.78
CA GLN A 351 70.94 21.72 -43.52
C GLN A 351 71.34 20.99 -44.80
N VAL A 352 71.21 21.71 -45.92
CA VAL A 352 71.70 21.35 -47.24
C VAL A 352 73.23 21.50 -47.27
N SER A 353 73.97 20.40 -47.45
CA SER A 353 75.40 20.42 -47.78
C SER A 353 75.60 20.09 -49.26
N VAL A 354 75.81 21.12 -50.09
CA VAL A 354 76.21 21.01 -51.50
C VAL A 354 77.74 20.86 -51.56
N THR A 355 78.24 19.68 -51.93
CA THR A 355 79.64 19.50 -52.34
C THR A 355 79.80 19.84 -53.83
N ARG A 356 80.51 20.93 -54.08
CA ARG A 356 80.95 21.44 -55.37
C ARG A 356 82.20 20.67 -55.82
N THR A 357 82.07 19.75 -56.77
CA THR A 357 83.22 19.17 -57.49
C THR A 357 83.40 19.87 -58.83
N GLY A 358 84.59 20.42 -59.03
CA GLY A 358 85.02 20.95 -60.32
C GLY A 358 86.54 20.87 -60.44
N LYS A 359 87.04 19.93 -61.25
CA LYS A 359 87.82 20.23 -62.47
C LYS A 359 88.26 18.94 -63.19
N ARG A 360 88.06 19.01 -64.51
CA ARG A 360 88.48 18.12 -65.61
C ARG A 360 89.99 17.86 -65.66
N LYS A 361 90.36 16.72 -66.27
CA LYS A 361 91.50 16.66 -67.21
C LYS A 361 91.33 15.52 -68.24
N ILE A 362 91.39 15.98 -69.50
CA ILE A 362 91.61 15.33 -70.82
C ILE A 362 90.61 14.27 -71.25
#